data_AF-A0A8J2NBP3-F1
#
_entry.id   AF-A0A8J2NBP3-F1
#
_cell.length_a   1.000
_cell.length_b   1.000
_cell.length_c   1.000
_cell.angle_alpha   90.00
_cell.angle_beta   90.00
_cell.angle_gamma   90.00
#
_symmetry.space_group_name_H-M   'P 1'
#
loop_
_entity.id
_entity.type
_entity.pdbx_description
1 polymer ?
#
loop_
_entity_poly.entity_id
_entity_poly.type
_entity_poly.pdbx_seq_one_letter_code
_entity_poly.pdbx_strand_id
1 'polypeptide(L)'
;MIELRKGSKDLFQALELLRTAPEDSVAAMLQDLRSRGSVSDFLQSVDSGVAGASSPVNPLATSLAGASASSPLELDLNMRYSNAFPSLEPLKIADVDLGLLALDKHLSSQRSATPTTSESFSTPSDTSGESPQQQHIDHRLEGLQIWQWTSVPIPDVLAEQAISFYLANEHPVLAFFDADLFLRDLTSAGGRFCSPLLVSSLLAWSCHGQDRVGLFYLDASTEIGRRLGLFGDKDATMPGIDDDEELKSAASYAAWGSFGWHSLHSVNFRAKHRIDHPPLLPIPGDIFGPALNDQMGSTFTWISKFWLITHKVFGEGFNSFSRLPMSHAHQMYQLLLDWAAALPDEVKRSDDCPHHVLVLHIWYHTAIIDIWRPFLESYQDAYASRNSSANAAHTASVQQLKRLLYVYRTRFESTHMTMFITPGFLTLINEVFRNPEASDAQFWFILSARGCLSIASWCKGLRGITEGLMTIGWQNGTFKRHGWAENSMIEDIRSATRALVQDGAYSSLYPISLDSVSEDMGDIGMEALAGEFQRLTAQNEPRGQEVEMTGEQQIWKGDQRDLNLTLSEATEEEEYN
;
A
#
# COMPACT_ATOMS: atom_id res chain seq x y z
N MET A 1 23.22 -25.51 19.48
CA MET A 1 22.70 -24.87 18.24
C MET A 1 23.09 -25.63 16.97
N ILE A 2 24.32 -26.16 16.86
CA ILE A 2 24.77 -26.97 15.71
C ILE A 2 23.97 -28.29 15.58
N GLU A 3 23.68 -28.97 16.69
CA GLU A 3 22.90 -30.23 16.65
C GLU A 3 21.43 -30.03 16.27
N LEU A 4 20.81 -28.91 16.65
CA LEU A 4 19.44 -28.56 16.23
C LEU A 4 19.36 -28.25 14.72
N ARG A 5 20.37 -27.55 14.17
CA ARG A 5 20.49 -27.32 12.72
C ARG A 5 20.71 -28.62 11.95
N LYS A 6 21.52 -29.54 12.49
CA LYS A 6 21.76 -30.86 11.90
C LYS A 6 20.49 -31.72 11.93
N GLY A 7 19.81 -31.80 13.07
CA GLY A 7 18.56 -32.56 13.22
C GLY A 7 17.45 -32.06 12.30
N SER A 8 17.32 -30.75 12.11
CA SER A 8 16.36 -30.17 11.15
C SER A 8 16.72 -30.54 9.70
N LYS A 9 18.00 -30.47 9.32
CA LYS A 9 18.47 -30.85 7.98
C LYS A 9 18.19 -32.34 7.68
N ASP A 10 18.48 -33.22 8.62
CA ASP A 10 18.28 -34.67 8.47
C ASP A 10 16.78 -35.01 8.33
N LEU A 11 15.92 -34.32 9.08
CA LEU A 11 14.45 -34.44 8.95
C LEU A 11 13.94 -34.05 7.57
N PHE A 12 14.41 -32.91 7.03
CA PHE A 12 14.05 -32.47 5.69
C PHE A 12 14.51 -33.46 4.61
N GLN A 13 15.72 -34.00 4.74
CA GLN A 13 16.26 -34.95 3.78
C GLN A 13 15.49 -36.29 3.78
N ALA A 14 15.07 -36.76 4.96
CA ALA A 14 14.25 -37.98 5.06
C ALA A 14 12.83 -37.79 4.50
N LEU A 15 12.21 -36.62 4.73
CA LEU A 15 10.89 -36.28 4.15
C LEU A 15 10.95 -36.24 2.62
N GLU A 16 12.01 -35.69 2.05
CA GLU A 16 12.17 -35.59 0.60
C GLU A 16 12.42 -36.96 -0.06
N LEU A 17 13.19 -37.85 0.60
CA LEU A 17 13.34 -39.24 0.15
C LEU A 17 12.01 -39.98 0.12
N LEU A 18 11.16 -39.81 1.14
CA LEU A 18 9.84 -40.44 1.18
C LEU A 18 8.89 -39.85 0.12
N ARG A 19 8.98 -38.55 -0.15
CA ARG A 19 8.15 -37.84 -1.14
C ARG A 19 8.47 -38.25 -2.58
N THR A 20 9.74 -38.50 -2.88
CA THR A 20 10.24 -38.77 -4.24
C THR A 20 10.31 -40.27 -4.57
N ALA A 21 10.15 -41.14 -3.58
CA ALA A 21 10.23 -42.57 -3.75
C ALA A 21 9.01 -43.18 -4.46
N PRO A 22 9.19 -44.30 -5.20
CA PRO A 22 8.07 -45.07 -5.75
C PRO A 22 7.16 -45.60 -4.64
N GLU A 23 5.84 -45.56 -4.83
CA GLU A 23 4.83 -45.95 -3.81
C GLU A 23 5.10 -47.34 -3.21
N ASP A 24 5.51 -48.31 -4.04
CA ASP A 24 5.84 -49.67 -3.63
C ASP A 24 7.05 -49.76 -2.66
N SER A 25 7.87 -48.72 -2.62
CA SER A 25 9.09 -48.62 -1.80
C SER A 25 8.89 -47.80 -0.52
N VAL A 26 7.88 -46.92 -0.48
CA VAL A 26 7.62 -45.99 0.63
C VAL A 26 7.27 -46.74 1.91
N ALA A 27 6.46 -47.80 1.82
CA ALA A 27 6.07 -48.60 2.97
C ALA A 27 7.29 -49.28 3.64
N ALA A 28 8.23 -49.78 2.83
CA ALA A 28 9.46 -50.40 3.33
C ALA A 28 10.41 -49.36 3.96
N MET A 29 10.54 -48.17 3.35
CA MET A 29 11.33 -47.07 3.92
C MET A 29 10.76 -46.52 5.22
N LEU A 30 9.43 -46.40 5.33
CA LEU A 30 8.79 -46.00 6.60
C LEU A 30 8.99 -47.06 7.69
N GLN A 31 9.02 -48.34 7.32
CA GLN A 31 9.28 -49.43 8.25
C GLN A 31 10.75 -49.44 8.72
N ASP A 32 11.70 -49.13 7.83
CA ASP A 32 13.11 -48.98 8.17
C ASP A 32 13.39 -47.70 9.00
N LEU A 33 12.72 -46.59 8.69
CA LEU A 33 12.79 -45.37 9.51
C LEU A 33 12.26 -45.62 10.93
N ARG A 34 11.17 -46.38 11.07
CA ARG A 34 10.57 -46.75 12.37
C ARG A 34 11.41 -47.73 13.18
N SER A 35 12.17 -48.60 12.52
CA SER A 35 13.03 -49.57 13.20
C SER A 35 14.32 -48.93 13.73
N ARG A 36 14.69 -47.76 13.22
CA ARG A 36 15.89 -46.99 13.60
C ARG A 36 15.59 -45.96 14.68
N GLY A 37 16.55 -45.76 15.58
CA GLY A 37 16.42 -44.84 16.71
C GLY A 37 16.62 -43.35 16.37
N SER A 38 17.09 -43.03 15.16
CA SER A 38 17.35 -41.66 14.71
C SER A 38 17.24 -41.52 13.18
N VAL A 39 16.81 -40.35 12.71
CA VAL A 39 16.72 -40.01 11.28
C VAL A 39 18.10 -39.99 10.62
N SER A 40 19.15 -39.62 11.37
CA SER A 40 20.53 -39.63 10.84
C SER A 40 21.03 -41.05 10.49
N ASP A 41 20.62 -42.05 11.27
CA ASP A 41 21.01 -43.46 11.06
C ASP A 41 20.25 -44.09 9.88
N PHE A 42 19.05 -43.59 9.59
CA PHE A 42 18.30 -43.93 8.38
C PHE A 42 19.02 -43.41 7.14
N LEU A 43 19.37 -42.12 7.10
CA LEU A 43 20.04 -41.49 5.96
C LEU A 43 21.40 -42.13 5.63
N GLN A 44 22.21 -42.49 6.64
CA GLN A 44 23.51 -43.15 6.40
C GLN A 44 23.37 -44.52 5.74
N SER A 45 22.27 -45.23 6.00
CA SER A 45 22.05 -46.55 5.39
C SER A 45 21.61 -46.46 3.93
N VAL A 46 20.85 -45.41 3.58
CA VAL A 46 20.43 -45.14 2.20
C VAL A 46 21.66 -44.81 1.34
N ASP A 47 22.60 -44.01 1.86
CA ASP A 47 23.87 -43.70 1.19
C ASP A 47 24.78 -44.94 1.00
N SER A 48 24.71 -45.91 1.91
CA SER A 48 25.50 -47.14 1.82
C SER A 48 25.02 -48.15 0.75
N GLY A 49 23.81 -47.95 0.21
CA GLY A 49 23.18 -48.85 -0.76
C GLY A 49 23.40 -48.49 -2.24
N VAL A 50 23.94 -47.31 -2.56
CA VAL A 50 24.11 -46.84 -3.96
C VAL A 50 25.57 -46.51 -4.23
N ALA A 51 26.37 -47.54 -4.49
CA ALA A 51 27.71 -47.39 -5.05
C ALA A 51 27.60 -47.20 -6.58
N GLY A 52 27.56 -45.96 -7.05
CA GLY A 52 27.63 -45.68 -8.49
C GLY A 52 27.41 -44.21 -8.89
N ALA A 53 28.52 -43.45 -8.96
CA ALA A 53 28.73 -42.27 -9.81
C ALA A 53 27.79 -41.05 -9.69
N SER A 54 28.21 -40.03 -8.93
CA SER A 54 28.52 -38.67 -9.39
C SER A 54 28.74 -37.76 -8.17
N SER A 55 29.60 -36.73 -8.33
CA SER A 55 29.94 -35.72 -7.31
C SER A 55 28.73 -35.21 -6.52
N PRO A 56 28.91 -34.75 -5.26
CA PRO A 56 27.80 -34.21 -4.48
C PRO A 56 27.38 -32.86 -5.07
N VAL A 57 26.44 -32.90 -5.99
CA VAL A 57 25.64 -31.74 -6.37
C VAL A 57 24.89 -31.34 -5.11
N ASN A 58 25.20 -30.14 -4.59
CA ASN A 58 24.56 -29.57 -3.41
C ASN A 58 23.03 -29.56 -3.65
N PRO A 59 22.21 -30.36 -2.93
CA PRO A 59 20.78 -30.49 -3.21
C PRO A 59 19.99 -29.19 -3.01
N LEU A 60 20.57 -28.23 -2.26
CA LEU A 60 20.07 -26.86 -2.19
C LEU A 60 20.09 -26.17 -3.55
N ALA A 61 21.14 -26.35 -4.37
CA ALA A 61 21.24 -25.74 -5.69
C ALA A 61 20.25 -26.34 -6.70
N THR A 62 19.94 -27.64 -6.58
CA THR A 62 19.00 -28.32 -7.49
C THR A 62 17.54 -28.09 -7.08
N SER A 63 17.24 -27.92 -5.79
CA SER A 63 15.91 -27.52 -5.31
C SER A 63 15.62 -26.02 -5.52
N LEU A 64 16.68 -25.19 -5.58
CA LEU A 64 16.61 -23.79 -6.04
C LEU A 64 16.25 -23.64 -7.52
N ALA A 65 16.31 -24.72 -8.33
CA ALA A 65 16.04 -24.64 -9.76
C ALA A 65 14.54 -24.49 -10.11
N GLY A 66 13.63 -24.57 -9.13
CA GLY A 66 12.18 -24.43 -9.33
C GLY A 66 11.47 -23.43 -8.41
N ALA A 67 12.17 -22.81 -7.45
CA ALA A 67 11.60 -21.81 -6.55
C ALA A 67 12.30 -20.47 -6.78
N SER A 68 11.56 -19.44 -7.22
CA SER A 68 12.05 -18.07 -7.46
C SER A 68 12.59 -17.34 -6.21
N ALA A 69 12.78 -18.03 -5.09
CA ALA A 69 13.23 -17.41 -3.84
C ALA A 69 14.73 -17.06 -3.91
N SER A 70 15.03 -15.79 -3.72
CA SER A 70 16.38 -15.22 -3.72
C SER A 70 17.17 -15.52 -2.44
N SER A 71 16.51 -15.97 -1.37
CA SER A 71 17.14 -16.31 -0.09
C SER A 71 16.46 -17.46 0.67
N PRO A 72 17.16 -18.15 1.59
CA PRO A 72 16.55 -19.18 2.44
C PRO A 72 15.44 -18.63 3.34
N LEU A 73 15.53 -17.36 3.76
CA LEU A 73 14.47 -16.72 4.55
C LEU A 73 13.23 -16.51 3.70
N GLU A 74 13.39 -16.03 2.47
CA GLU A 74 12.28 -15.85 1.54
C GLU A 74 11.56 -17.18 1.26
N LEU A 75 12.31 -18.28 1.10
CA LEU A 75 11.71 -19.60 0.96
C LEU A 75 10.88 -20.00 2.20
N ASP A 76 11.40 -19.76 3.40
CA ASP A 76 10.67 -20.03 4.65
C ASP A 76 9.41 -19.16 4.76
N LEU A 77 9.50 -17.87 4.38
CA LEU A 77 8.36 -16.96 4.31
C LEU A 77 7.30 -17.46 3.31
N ASN A 78 7.73 -17.90 2.13
CA ASN A 78 6.84 -18.42 1.10
C ASN A 78 6.11 -19.70 1.54
N MET A 79 6.77 -20.55 2.33
CA MET A 79 6.18 -21.78 2.82
C MET A 79 5.25 -21.57 4.02
N ARG A 80 5.64 -20.73 4.99
CA ARG A 80 4.91 -20.57 6.25
C ARG A 80 3.86 -19.47 6.22
N TYR A 81 4.09 -18.44 5.41
CA TYR A 81 3.31 -17.21 5.39
C TYR A 81 2.86 -16.85 3.96
N SER A 82 2.48 -17.87 3.18
CA SER A 82 2.08 -17.73 1.77
C SER A 82 0.94 -16.72 1.52
N ASN A 83 0.12 -16.43 2.53
CA ASN A 83 -0.95 -15.44 2.46
C ASN A 83 -0.43 -14.01 2.21
N ALA A 84 0.74 -13.66 2.78
CA ALA A 84 1.36 -12.35 2.64
C ALA A 84 2.66 -12.40 1.81
N PHE A 85 3.35 -13.54 1.81
CA PHE A 85 4.53 -13.79 1.00
C PHE A 85 4.28 -14.92 -0.01
N PRO A 86 3.38 -14.76 -0.98
CA PRO A 86 3.24 -15.76 -2.03
C PRO A 86 4.52 -15.82 -2.87
N SER A 87 4.85 -17.00 -3.38
CA SER A 87 5.92 -17.15 -4.37
C SER A 87 5.66 -16.25 -5.56
N LEU A 88 6.64 -15.41 -5.91
CA LEU A 88 6.54 -14.50 -7.04
C LEU A 88 7.15 -15.12 -8.28
N GLU A 89 6.40 -15.11 -9.37
CA GLU A 89 6.99 -15.34 -10.69
C GLU A 89 7.81 -14.12 -11.12
N PRO A 90 8.98 -14.31 -11.75
CA PRO A 90 9.76 -13.19 -12.25
C PRO A 90 8.96 -12.36 -13.24
N LEU A 91 8.66 -11.11 -12.87
CA LEU A 91 8.10 -10.12 -13.78
C LEU A 91 9.16 -9.77 -14.81
N LYS A 92 9.01 -10.28 -16.03
CA LYS A 92 9.82 -9.79 -17.15
C LYS A 92 9.23 -8.47 -17.59
N ILE A 93 10.08 -7.46 -17.71
CA ILE A 93 9.61 -6.11 -18.03
C ILE A 93 8.98 -6.04 -19.44
N ALA A 94 9.36 -6.95 -20.35
CA ALA A 94 8.73 -7.11 -21.66
C ALA A 94 7.26 -7.54 -21.59
N ASP A 95 6.81 -8.15 -20.49
CA ASP A 95 5.46 -8.67 -20.30
C ASP A 95 4.58 -7.70 -19.46
N VAL A 96 5.08 -6.49 -19.20
CA VAL A 96 4.39 -5.46 -18.41
C VAL A 96 3.43 -4.66 -19.27
N ASP A 97 2.26 -4.34 -18.72
CA ASP A 97 1.33 -3.38 -19.34
C ASP A 97 1.92 -1.97 -19.41
N LEU A 98 2.43 -1.60 -20.59
CA LEU A 98 2.99 -0.29 -20.88
C LEU A 98 1.99 0.86 -20.73
N GLY A 99 0.69 0.60 -20.83
CA GLY A 99 -0.35 1.62 -20.68
C GLY A 99 -0.25 2.30 -19.31
N LEU A 100 0.20 1.57 -18.29
CA LEU A 100 0.39 2.08 -16.92
C LEU A 100 1.56 3.07 -16.80
N LEU A 101 2.48 3.08 -17.75
CA LEU A 101 3.61 4.01 -17.74
C LEU A 101 3.30 5.32 -18.49
N ALA A 102 2.17 5.35 -19.23
CA ALA A 102 1.73 6.48 -20.02
C ALA A 102 0.86 7.44 -19.21
N LEU A 103 0.91 8.73 -19.57
CA LEU A 103 0.02 9.71 -18.99
C LEU A 103 -1.35 9.58 -19.65
N ASP A 104 -2.34 9.12 -18.89
CA ASP A 104 -3.69 8.99 -19.43
C ASP A 104 -4.34 10.37 -19.63
N LYS A 105 -4.65 10.71 -20.88
CA LYS A 105 -5.29 11.98 -21.25
C LYS A 105 -6.76 12.06 -20.80
N HIS A 106 -7.40 10.93 -20.47
CA HIS A 106 -8.81 10.97 -20.06
C HIS A 106 -9.07 11.76 -18.77
N LEU A 107 -8.08 11.81 -17.87
CA LEU A 107 -8.15 12.60 -16.63
C LEU A 107 -7.98 14.12 -16.87
N SER A 108 -7.34 14.52 -17.98
CA SER A 108 -7.21 15.94 -18.34
C SER A 108 -8.45 16.49 -19.05
N SER A 109 -9.22 15.65 -19.75
CA SER A 109 -10.46 16.08 -20.41
C SER A 109 -11.54 16.56 -19.42
N GLN A 110 -11.56 16.05 -18.18
CA GLN A 110 -12.47 16.53 -17.15
C GLN A 110 -12.09 17.91 -16.57
N ARG A 111 -10.87 18.42 -16.85
CA ARG A 111 -10.44 19.77 -16.41
C ARG A 111 -11.09 20.93 -17.17
N SER A 112 -11.84 20.67 -18.24
CA SER A 112 -12.35 21.74 -19.13
C SER A 112 -13.72 22.30 -18.73
N ALA A 113 -14.45 21.66 -17.80
CA ALA A 113 -15.74 22.16 -17.34
C ALA A 113 -15.56 23.13 -16.16
N THR A 114 -15.24 24.38 -16.47
CA THR A 114 -15.49 25.49 -15.52
C THR A 114 -17.00 25.68 -15.39
N PRO A 115 -17.58 25.78 -14.18
CA PRO A 115 -18.98 26.12 -14.03
C PRO A 115 -19.11 27.64 -14.19
N THR A 116 -19.11 28.13 -15.44
CA THR A 116 -19.61 29.48 -15.71
C THR A 116 -21.12 29.48 -15.52
N THR A 117 -21.55 30.24 -14.52
CA THR A 117 -22.93 30.63 -14.25
C THR A 117 -23.63 31.08 -15.52
N SER A 118 -24.87 30.59 -15.69
CA SER A 118 -25.84 31.00 -16.71
C SER A 118 -25.47 30.63 -18.15
N GLU A 119 -25.91 29.45 -18.60
CA GLU A 119 -26.64 29.34 -19.87
C GLU A 119 -27.41 28.01 -19.94
N SER A 120 -28.62 28.09 -20.47
CA SER A 120 -29.63 27.03 -20.58
C SER A 120 -29.11 25.77 -21.28
N PHE A 121 -29.15 24.63 -20.59
CA PHE A 121 -28.88 23.31 -21.16
C PHE A 121 -29.84 23.03 -22.31
N SER A 122 -29.34 23.06 -23.54
CA SER A 122 -29.96 22.43 -24.69
C SER A 122 -29.29 21.07 -24.91
N THR A 123 -30.09 20.01 -24.95
CA THR A 123 -29.68 18.62 -25.19
C THR A 123 -29.03 18.43 -26.55
N PRO A 124 -27.89 17.73 -26.69
CA PRO A 124 -27.48 17.15 -27.96
C PRO A 124 -28.20 15.81 -28.16
N SER A 125 -28.83 15.66 -29.32
CA SER A 125 -29.47 14.43 -29.79
C SER A 125 -28.45 13.40 -30.28
N ASP A 126 -28.75 12.14 -29.98
CA ASP A 126 -28.40 10.90 -30.69
C ASP A 126 -26.98 10.70 -31.21
N THR A 127 -26.18 9.99 -30.40
CA THR A 127 -25.31 8.92 -30.90
C THR A 127 -25.43 7.71 -30.00
N SER A 128 -25.98 6.63 -30.56
CA SER A 128 -26.09 5.31 -29.94
C SER A 128 -24.71 4.68 -29.74
N GLY A 129 -24.18 4.83 -28.54
CA GLY A 129 -23.15 3.97 -27.96
C GLY A 129 -23.61 3.64 -26.54
N GLU A 130 -23.90 2.38 -26.27
CA GLU A 130 -24.27 1.90 -24.94
C GLU A 130 -23.15 2.28 -23.96
N SER A 131 -23.40 3.30 -23.14
CA SER A 131 -22.61 3.56 -21.94
C SER A 131 -22.91 2.43 -20.95
N PRO A 132 -21.92 1.81 -20.29
CA PRO A 132 -22.22 0.81 -19.27
C PRO A 132 -23.11 1.47 -18.22
N GLN A 133 -24.31 0.93 -18.00
CA GLN A 133 -25.15 1.34 -16.88
C GLN A 133 -24.33 1.11 -15.61
N GLN A 134 -23.84 2.18 -14.97
CA GLN A 134 -23.17 2.10 -13.69
C GLN A 134 -24.20 1.63 -12.67
N GLN A 135 -24.23 0.32 -12.41
CA GLN A 135 -25.07 -0.25 -11.35
C GLN A 135 -24.60 0.32 -10.01
N HIS A 136 -25.51 0.94 -9.27
CA HIS A 136 -25.26 1.37 -7.90
C HIS A 136 -24.90 0.14 -7.05
N ILE A 137 -23.95 0.30 -6.13
CA ILE A 137 -23.57 -0.78 -5.20
C ILE A 137 -24.72 -1.18 -4.29
N ASP A 138 -25.63 -0.24 -4.01
CA ASP A 138 -26.83 -0.46 -3.24
C ASP A 138 -28.04 0.12 -3.98
N HIS A 139 -29.00 -0.76 -4.29
CA HIS A 139 -30.27 -0.43 -4.95
C HIS A 139 -31.10 0.63 -4.20
N ARG A 140 -30.91 0.78 -2.87
CA ARG A 140 -31.61 1.80 -2.08
C ARG A 140 -31.24 3.23 -2.51
N LEU A 141 -30.10 3.42 -3.18
CA LEU A 141 -29.70 4.71 -3.70
C LEU A 141 -30.47 5.12 -4.96
N GLU A 142 -31.17 4.20 -5.64
CA GLU A 142 -31.91 4.52 -6.86
C GLU A 142 -33.06 5.50 -6.57
N GLY A 143 -32.98 6.72 -7.11
CA GLY A 143 -34.00 7.75 -6.92
C GLY A 143 -33.86 8.53 -5.61
N LEU A 144 -32.64 8.61 -5.07
CA LEU A 144 -32.30 9.41 -3.90
C LEU A 144 -32.66 10.87 -4.14
N GLN A 145 -33.34 11.48 -3.16
CA GLN A 145 -33.70 12.90 -3.20
C GLN A 145 -32.75 13.72 -2.33
N ILE A 146 -31.60 14.15 -2.89
CA ILE A 146 -30.52 14.76 -2.11
C ILE A 146 -30.90 16.11 -1.48
N TRP A 147 -31.87 16.81 -2.08
CA TRP A 147 -32.40 18.09 -1.59
C TRP A 147 -32.98 18.01 -0.17
N GLN A 148 -33.34 16.81 0.30
CA GLN A 148 -33.82 16.59 1.67
C GLN A 148 -32.70 16.74 2.71
N TRP A 149 -31.44 16.56 2.30
CA TRP A 149 -30.27 16.56 3.18
C TRP A 149 -29.40 17.81 3.02
N THR A 150 -29.48 18.50 1.90
CA THR A 150 -28.70 19.71 1.66
C THR A 150 -29.49 20.72 0.82
N SER A 151 -29.32 22.01 1.14
CA SER A 151 -29.86 23.10 0.32
C SER A 151 -28.95 23.47 -0.85
N VAL A 152 -27.78 22.84 -0.97
CA VAL A 152 -26.87 23.03 -2.10
C VAL A 152 -27.46 22.34 -3.33
N PRO A 153 -27.56 23.02 -4.49
CA PRO A 153 -28.18 22.44 -5.68
C PRO A 153 -27.25 21.42 -6.34
N ILE A 154 -27.23 20.20 -5.81
CA ILE A 154 -26.50 19.05 -6.35
C ILE A 154 -27.49 18.17 -7.12
N PRO A 155 -27.19 17.74 -8.36
CA PRO A 155 -28.01 16.75 -9.05
C PRO A 155 -28.08 15.44 -8.27
N ASP A 156 -29.28 14.88 -8.10
CA ASP A 156 -29.51 13.62 -7.36
C ASP A 156 -28.60 12.49 -7.86
N VAL A 157 -28.53 12.28 -9.18
CA VAL A 157 -27.68 11.26 -9.82
C VAL A 157 -26.20 11.43 -9.46
N LEU A 158 -25.72 12.67 -9.34
CA LEU A 158 -24.32 12.93 -8.98
C LEU A 158 -24.06 12.58 -7.50
N ALA A 159 -25.03 12.87 -6.63
CA ALA A 159 -24.94 12.49 -5.22
C ALA A 159 -25.00 10.97 -5.02
N GLU A 160 -25.88 10.27 -5.76
CA GLU A 160 -25.95 8.81 -5.79
C GLU A 160 -24.63 8.18 -6.24
N GLN A 161 -24.04 8.70 -7.32
CA GLN A 161 -22.73 8.25 -7.82
C GLN A 161 -21.61 8.49 -6.81
N ALA A 162 -21.56 9.67 -6.17
CA ALA A 162 -20.53 9.99 -5.18
C ALA A 162 -20.63 9.11 -3.92
N ILE A 163 -21.84 8.90 -3.41
CA ILE A 163 -22.08 8.03 -2.25
C ILE A 163 -21.78 6.57 -2.60
N SER A 164 -22.23 6.09 -3.76
CA SER A 164 -21.92 4.74 -4.24
C SER A 164 -20.41 4.55 -4.42
N PHE A 165 -19.69 5.55 -4.93
CA PHE A 165 -18.25 5.52 -5.07
C PHE A 165 -17.55 5.40 -3.71
N TYR A 166 -17.95 6.19 -2.70
CA TYR A 166 -17.39 6.09 -1.35
C TYR A 166 -17.63 4.70 -0.75
N LEU A 167 -18.85 4.17 -0.86
CA LEU A 167 -19.21 2.85 -0.34
C LEU A 167 -18.43 1.71 -1.03
N ALA A 168 -18.16 1.85 -2.33
CA ALA A 168 -17.34 0.91 -3.09
C ALA A 168 -15.88 0.94 -2.68
N ASN A 169 -15.31 2.14 -2.61
CA ASN A 169 -13.87 2.32 -2.71
C ASN A 169 -13.22 2.52 -1.36
N GLU A 170 -13.87 3.29 -0.51
CA GLU A 170 -13.28 3.87 0.69
C GLU A 170 -13.84 3.19 1.94
N HIS A 171 -15.13 2.90 1.94
CA HIS A 171 -15.82 2.30 3.08
C HIS A 171 -15.25 0.94 3.52
N PRO A 172 -14.89 -0.02 2.62
CA PRO A 172 -14.31 -1.31 3.01
C PRO A 172 -13.04 -1.20 3.85
N VAL A 173 -12.35 -0.07 3.75
CA VAL A 173 -11.07 0.20 4.38
C VAL A 173 -11.23 1.12 5.61
N LEU A 174 -12.18 2.06 5.57
CA LEU A 174 -12.37 3.09 6.59
C LEU A 174 -13.50 2.79 7.59
N ALA A 175 -14.64 2.31 7.09
CA ALA A 175 -15.86 2.00 7.83
C ALA A 175 -16.20 2.98 8.99
N PHE A 176 -16.15 4.30 8.73
CA PHE A 176 -16.42 5.34 9.74
C PHE A 176 -17.81 5.29 10.39
N PHE A 177 -18.75 4.59 9.78
CA PHE A 177 -20.14 4.45 10.22
C PHE A 177 -20.67 3.10 9.75
N ASP A 178 -21.79 2.67 10.30
CA ASP A 178 -22.53 1.51 9.81
C ASP A 178 -23.29 1.90 8.53
N ALA A 179 -22.91 1.34 7.37
CA ALA A 179 -23.51 1.77 6.10
C ALA A 179 -24.99 1.39 6.00
N ASP A 180 -25.42 0.29 6.60
CA ASP A 180 -26.81 -0.14 6.53
C ASP A 180 -27.72 0.80 7.31
N LEU A 181 -27.30 1.17 8.53
CA LEU A 181 -28.00 2.17 9.33
C LEU A 181 -27.99 3.54 8.64
N PHE A 182 -26.87 3.94 8.05
CA PHE A 182 -26.76 5.19 7.30
C PHE A 182 -27.68 5.22 6.07
N LEU A 183 -27.64 4.19 5.21
CA LEU A 183 -28.42 4.13 3.97
C LEU A 183 -29.92 4.04 4.23
N ARG A 184 -30.32 3.32 5.27
CA ARG A 184 -31.72 3.29 5.74
C ARG A 184 -32.18 4.72 6.07
N ASP A 185 -31.44 5.39 6.95
CA ASP A 185 -31.85 6.71 7.45
C ASP A 185 -31.74 7.80 6.35
N LEU A 186 -30.76 7.67 5.44
CA LEU A 186 -30.58 8.52 4.25
C LEU A 186 -31.79 8.48 3.33
N THR A 187 -32.29 7.28 3.04
CA THR A 187 -33.40 7.08 2.10
C THR A 187 -34.76 7.34 2.72
N SER A 188 -34.88 7.25 4.04
CA SER A 188 -36.10 7.61 4.78
C SER A 188 -36.23 9.10 5.12
N ALA A 189 -35.32 9.96 4.65
CA ALA A 189 -35.34 11.40 4.93
C ALA A 189 -35.24 11.76 6.42
N GLY A 190 -34.65 10.88 7.24
CA GLY A 190 -34.59 11.08 8.68
C GLY A 190 -34.25 9.81 9.46
N GLY A 191 -33.72 10.00 10.66
CA GLY A 191 -33.29 8.92 11.54
C GLY A 191 -32.20 9.36 12.52
N ARG A 192 -31.56 8.42 13.21
CA ARG A 192 -30.51 8.69 14.19
C ARG A 192 -29.10 8.65 13.59
N PHE A 193 -28.94 7.96 12.46
CA PHE A 193 -27.65 7.57 11.90
C PHE A 193 -27.34 8.25 10.56
N CYS A 194 -28.18 9.18 10.12
CA CYS A 194 -27.90 10.07 9.00
C CYS A 194 -28.15 11.53 9.40
N SER A 195 -27.29 12.44 8.96
CA SER A 195 -27.43 13.88 9.21
C SER A 195 -26.99 14.69 7.99
N PRO A 196 -27.52 15.92 7.80
CA PRO A 196 -27.06 16.84 6.76
C PRO A 196 -25.54 17.04 6.74
N LEU A 197 -24.92 17.09 7.92
CA LEU A 197 -23.47 17.25 8.06
C LEU A 197 -22.71 16.01 7.57
N LEU A 198 -23.15 14.80 7.95
CA LEU A 198 -22.54 13.55 7.49
C LEU A 198 -22.65 13.40 5.97
N VAL A 199 -23.84 13.66 5.40
CA VAL A 199 -24.05 13.63 3.94
C VAL A 199 -23.15 14.63 3.23
N SER A 200 -23.11 15.88 3.70
CA SER A 200 -22.25 16.91 3.12
C SER A 200 -20.76 16.56 3.23
N SER A 201 -20.35 15.90 4.32
CA SER A 201 -18.96 15.50 4.53
C SER A 201 -18.55 14.35 3.61
N LEU A 202 -19.45 13.39 3.36
CA LEU A 202 -19.22 12.30 2.40
C LEU A 202 -19.14 12.80 0.97
N LEU A 203 -20.03 13.72 0.58
CA LEU A 203 -19.98 14.35 -0.74
C LEU A 203 -18.70 15.19 -0.91
N ALA A 204 -18.18 15.79 0.17
CA ALA A 204 -16.95 16.56 0.17
C ALA A 204 -15.67 15.71 0.27
N TRP A 205 -15.75 14.46 0.74
CA TRP A 205 -14.61 13.53 0.84
C TRP A 205 -13.86 13.42 -0.49
N SER A 206 -14.59 13.49 -1.60
CA SER A 206 -14.07 13.46 -2.96
C SER A 206 -13.32 14.73 -3.41
N CYS A 207 -13.18 15.77 -2.58
CA CYS A 207 -12.80 17.11 -3.02
C CYS A 207 -11.61 17.78 -2.30
N HIS A 208 -11.02 17.19 -1.25
CA HIS A 208 -10.09 17.94 -0.38
C HIS A 208 -8.77 17.25 -0.08
N GLY A 209 -7.72 18.07 0.05
CA GLY A 209 -6.37 17.64 0.41
C GLY A 209 -5.60 18.72 1.18
N GLN A 210 -6.25 19.39 2.13
CA GLN A 210 -5.57 20.28 3.07
C GLN A 210 -5.35 19.55 4.39
N ASP A 211 -4.26 18.78 4.46
CA ASP A 211 -3.89 18.00 5.64
C ASP A 211 -3.62 18.88 6.87
N ARG A 212 -3.03 20.09 6.79
CA ARG A 212 -2.87 20.95 8.00
C ARG A 212 -4.20 21.28 8.70
N VAL A 213 -5.21 21.64 7.91
CA VAL A 213 -6.57 21.87 8.44
C VAL A 213 -7.18 20.54 8.89
N GLY A 214 -6.96 19.48 8.11
CA GLY A 214 -7.35 18.11 8.45
C GLY A 214 -6.79 17.65 9.81
N LEU A 215 -5.53 17.97 10.14
CA LEU A 215 -4.87 17.60 11.40
C LEU A 215 -5.56 18.27 12.61
N PHE A 216 -6.04 19.51 12.46
CA PHE A 216 -6.82 20.16 13.51
C PHE A 216 -8.15 19.43 13.77
N TYR A 217 -8.87 19.07 12.69
CA TYR A 217 -10.10 18.28 12.83
C TYR A 217 -9.82 16.85 13.29
N LEU A 218 -8.63 16.32 13.00
CA LEU A 218 -8.17 15.03 13.49
C LEU A 218 -8.01 15.08 15.02
N ASP A 219 -7.34 16.11 15.56
CA ASP A 219 -7.24 16.34 17.02
C ASP A 219 -8.63 16.49 17.66
N ALA A 220 -9.52 17.28 17.04
CA ALA A 220 -10.88 17.47 17.52
C ALA A 220 -11.69 16.16 17.52
N SER A 221 -11.52 15.31 16.50
CA SER A 221 -12.24 14.03 16.41
C SER A 221 -11.83 13.05 17.51
N THR A 222 -10.56 13.00 17.89
CA THR A 222 -10.11 12.23 19.07
C THR A 222 -10.79 12.70 20.34
N GLU A 223 -10.83 14.02 20.57
CA GLU A 223 -11.44 14.58 21.77
C GLU A 223 -12.95 14.31 21.82
N ILE A 224 -13.64 14.36 20.66
CA ILE A 224 -15.06 13.99 20.56
C ILE A 224 -15.23 12.50 20.89
N GLY A 225 -14.45 11.62 20.26
CA GLY A 225 -14.57 10.17 20.49
C GLY A 225 -14.27 9.78 21.93
N ARG A 226 -13.30 10.44 22.57
CA ARG A 226 -12.99 10.29 23.99
C ARG A 226 -14.19 10.67 24.86
N ARG A 227 -14.81 11.83 24.62
CA ARG A 227 -16.00 12.28 25.39
C ARG A 227 -17.19 11.35 25.23
N LEU A 228 -17.33 10.74 24.05
CA LEU A 228 -18.39 9.77 23.75
C LEU A 228 -18.11 8.37 24.32
N GLY A 229 -16.92 8.12 24.88
CA GLY A 229 -16.53 6.80 25.39
C GLY A 229 -16.31 5.77 24.28
N LEU A 230 -15.85 6.20 23.10
CA LEU A 230 -15.56 5.30 21.96
C LEU A 230 -14.23 4.54 22.13
N PHE A 231 -13.31 5.08 22.94
CA PHE A 231 -11.96 4.57 23.11
C PHE A 231 -11.74 4.01 24.52
N GLY A 232 -10.59 3.37 24.77
CA GLY A 232 -10.28 2.73 26.06
C GLY A 232 -9.97 3.66 27.23
N ASP A 233 -10.43 4.91 27.18
CA ASP A 233 -10.26 5.91 28.23
C ASP A 233 -11.16 5.61 29.42
N LYS A 234 -10.58 5.53 30.63
CA LYS A 234 -11.31 5.15 31.86
C LYS A 234 -12.35 6.17 32.30
N ASP A 235 -12.25 7.41 31.82
CA ASP A 235 -13.01 8.55 32.32
C ASP A 235 -14.33 8.76 31.56
N ALA A 236 -14.60 8.00 30.51
CA ALA A 236 -15.80 8.13 29.69
C ALA A 236 -16.39 6.76 29.33
N THR A 237 -17.69 6.61 29.54
CA THR A 237 -18.44 5.40 29.18
C THR A 237 -19.70 5.80 28.43
N MET A 238 -20.05 5.07 27.38
CA MET A 238 -21.28 5.33 26.63
C MET A 238 -22.51 4.79 27.38
N PRO A 239 -23.44 5.63 27.87
CA PRO A 239 -24.60 5.16 28.62
C PRO A 239 -25.60 4.43 27.73
N GLY A 240 -26.13 3.30 28.19
CA GLY A 240 -27.21 2.56 27.51
C GLY A 240 -26.78 1.80 26.25
N ILE A 241 -25.47 1.68 25.98
CA ILE A 241 -24.96 0.98 24.80
C ILE A 241 -25.30 -0.51 24.79
N ASP A 242 -25.37 -1.15 25.97
CA ASP A 242 -25.70 -2.57 26.09
C ASP A 242 -27.19 -2.86 25.85
N ASP A 243 -28.05 -1.83 25.88
CA ASP A 243 -29.50 -1.96 25.71
C ASP A 243 -29.96 -1.61 24.28
N ASP A 244 -29.08 -1.07 23.42
CA ASP A 244 -29.39 -0.59 22.07
C ASP A 244 -28.38 -1.12 21.05
N GLU A 245 -28.72 -2.24 20.41
CA GLU A 245 -27.86 -2.92 19.44
C GLU A 245 -27.54 -2.07 18.20
N GLU A 246 -28.46 -1.19 17.76
CA GLU A 246 -28.17 -0.29 16.64
C GLU A 246 -27.16 0.79 17.05
N LEU A 247 -27.30 1.35 18.27
CA LEU A 247 -26.34 2.29 18.81
C LEU A 247 -24.97 1.63 19.02
N LYS A 248 -24.95 0.40 19.54
CA LYS A 248 -23.73 -0.40 19.70
C LYS A 248 -23.04 -0.65 18.37
N SER A 249 -23.79 -1.00 17.33
CA SER A 249 -23.25 -1.14 15.97
C SER A 249 -22.62 0.16 15.49
N ALA A 250 -23.38 1.25 15.50
CA ALA A 250 -22.91 2.55 15.05
C ALA A 250 -21.68 3.03 15.83
N ALA A 251 -21.65 2.82 17.15
CA ALA A 251 -20.52 3.16 18.01
C ALA A 251 -19.28 2.30 17.70
N SER A 252 -19.47 0.99 17.47
CA SER A 252 -18.38 0.08 17.06
C SER A 252 -17.73 0.55 15.76
N TYR A 253 -18.52 0.84 14.72
CA TYR A 253 -18.01 1.36 13.45
C TYR A 253 -17.30 2.71 13.64
N ALA A 254 -17.92 3.66 14.33
CA ALA A 254 -17.32 4.97 14.56
C ALA A 254 -16.00 4.88 15.33
N ALA A 255 -15.91 4.01 16.34
CA ALA A 255 -14.71 3.82 17.13
C ALA A 255 -13.57 3.17 16.33
N TRP A 256 -13.84 2.05 15.65
CA TRP A 256 -12.82 1.32 14.89
C TRP A 256 -12.41 2.05 13.61
N GLY A 257 -13.34 2.70 12.93
CA GLY A 257 -13.04 3.52 11.75
C GLY A 257 -12.20 4.74 12.12
N SER A 258 -12.54 5.42 13.23
CA SER A 258 -11.70 6.50 13.77
C SER A 258 -10.32 5.99 14.16
N PHE A 259 -10.23 4.90 14.91
CA PHE A 259 -8.95 4.33 15.32
C PHE A 259 -8.07 3.95 14.13
N GLY A 260 -8.65 3.33 13.10
CA GLY A 260 -7.94 3.00 11.87
C GLY A 260 -7.46 4.23 11.10
N TRP A 261 -8.28 5.27 10.99
CA TRP A 261 -7.89 6.53 10.36
C TRP A 261 -6.73 7.23 11.08
N HIS A 262 -6.81 7.27 12.41
CA HIS A 262 -5.74 7.80 13.26
C HIS A 262 -4.46 6.95 13.16
N SER A 263 -4.58 5.62 13.03
CA SER A 263 -3.46 4.70 12.86
C SER A 263 -2.76 4.93 11.52
N LEU A 264 -3.54 5.04 10.43
CA LEU A 264 -3.05 5.37 9.11
C LEU A 264 -2.29 6.71 9.12
N HIS A 265 -2.84 7.75 9.76
CA HIS A 265 -2.17 9.04 9.91
C HIS A 265 -0.88 8.95 10.74
N SER A 266 -0.90 8.23 11.86
CA SER A 266 0.29 8.06 12.71
C SER A 266 1.45 7.43 11.95
N VAL A 267 1.18 6.37 11.18
CA VAL A 267 2.19 5.68 10.37
C VAL A 267 2.67 6.57 9.22
N ASN A 268 1.75 7.13 8.43
CA ASN A 268 2.09 7.88 7.22
C ASN A 268 2.74 9.24 7.52
N PHE A 269 2.32 9.93 8.57
CA PHE A 269 2.95 11.17 9.03
C PHE A 269 4.11 10.93 10.00
N ARG A 270 4.39 9.66 10.33
CA ARG A 270 5.47 9.24 11.25
C ARG A 270 5.38 9.89 12.63
N ALA A 271 4.17 10.26 13.02
CA ALA A 271 3.86 11.03 14.22
C ALA A 271 3.22 10.15 15.30
N LYS A 272 3.24 10.65 16.54
CA LYS A 272 2.55 10.00 17.66
C LYS A 272 1.06 9.81 17.35
N HIS A 273 0.53 8.65 17.71
CA HIS A 273 -0.88 8.34 17.61
C HIS A 273 -1.70 9.18 18.60
N ARG A 274 -2.82 9.74 18.16
CA ARG A 274 -3.64 10.64 19.00
C ARG A 274 -4.54 9.90 19.98
N ILE A 275 -4.98 8.70 19.61
CA ILE A 275 -5.75 7.82 20.51
C ILE A 275 -4.75 6.93 21.26
N ASP A 276 -4.58 7.17 22.56
CA ASP A 276 -3.61 6.43 23.39
C ASP A 276 -4.08 4.99 23.66
N HIS A 277 -5.40 4.78 23.76
CA HIS A 277 -6.00 3.49 24.10
C HIS A 277 -6.98 3.05 23.00
N PRO A 278 -6.74 1.89 22.35
CA PRO A 278 -7.63 1.39 21.31
C PRO A 278 -9.09 1.25 21.78
N PRO A 279 -10.07 1.19 20.85
CA PRO A 279 -11.46 0.94 21.18
C PRO A 279 -11.66 -0.32 22.03
N LEU A 280 -12.56 -0.24 23.01
CA LEU A 280 -13.03 -1.40 23.78
C LEU A 280 -14.30 -2.02 23.19
N LEU A 281 -14.95 -1.31 22.27
CA LEU A 281 -16.13 -1.79 21.57
C LEU A 281 -15.77 -2.97 20.66
N PRO A 282 -16.70 -3.90 20.41
CA PRO A 282 -16.45 -5.02 19.51
C PRO A 282 -16.04 -4.56 18.10
N ILE A 283 -15.03 -5.23 17.52
CA ILE A 283 -14.60 -4.99 16.13
C ILE A 283 -15.72 -5.45 15.18
N PRO A 284 -16.22 -4.59 14.27
CA PRO A 284 -17.16 -5.01 13.23
C PRO A 284 -16.67 -6.23 12.45
N GLY A 285 -17.52 -7.24 12.29
CA GLY A 285 -17.23 -8.51 11.63
C GLY A 285 -16.44 -9.51 12.46
N ASP A 286 -16.11 -9.22 13.73
CA ASP A 286 -15.54 -10.19 14.67
C ASP A 286 -16.63 -10.92 15.46
N ILE A 287 -16.27 -11.94 16.25
CA ILE A 287 -17.23 -12.86 16.92
C ILE A 287 -18.33 -12.14 17.71
N PHE A 288 -18.00 -11.02 18.36
CA PHE A 288 -18.95 -10.22 19.16
C PHE A 288 -19.29 -8.88 18.51
N GLY A 289 -18.83 -8.69 17.27
CA GLY A 289 -18.98 -7.47 16.50
C GLY A 289 -20.32 -7.34 15.79
N PRO A 290 -20.72 -6.11 15.42
CA PRO A 290 -21.79 -5.95 14.44
C PRO A 290 -21.39 -6.56 13.09
N ALA A 291 -22.37 -6.92 12.26
CA ALA A 291 -22.11 -7.48 10.95
C ALA A 291 -21.42 -6.47 10.02
N LEU A 292 -20.57 -6.96 9.11
CA LEU A 292 -20.03 -6.19 7.99
C LEU A 292 -20.96 -6.29 6.79
N ASN A 293 -20.95 -5.27 5.93
CA ASN A 293 -21.60 -5.35 4.63
C ASN A 293 -20.90 -6.40 3.75
N ASP A 294 -21.68 -7.18 3.01
CA ASP A 294 -21.18 -8.26 2.16
C ASP A 294 -20.07 -7.82 1.19
N GLN A 295 -20.15 -6.59 0.67
CA GLN A 295 -19.15 -6.08 -0.29
C GLN A 295 -17.75 -5.88 0.32
N MET A 296 -17.65 -5.75 1.65
CA MET A 296 -16.38 -5.53 2.35
C MET A 296 -15.66 -6.84 2.69
N GLY A 297 -16.38 -7.97 2.60
CA GLY A 297 -15.95 -9.25 3.19
C GLY A 297 -15.56 -9.08 4.65
N SER A 298 -14.51 -9.77 5.08
CA SER A 298 -13.92 -9.62 6.42
C SER A 298 -12.76 -8.60 6.48
N THR A 299 -12.54 -7.81 5.42
CA THR A 299 -11.34 -6.95 5.28
C THR A 299 -11.22 -5.93 6.41
N PHE A 300 -12.30 -5.25 6.76
CA PHE A 300 -12.27 -4.23 7.81
C PHE A 300 -11.93 -4.81 9.19
N THR A 301 -12.41 -6.03 9.49
CA THR A 301 -12.04 -6.78 10.71
C THR A 301 -10.53 -6.96 10.79
N TRP A 302 -9.91 -7.40 9.68
CA TRP A 302 -8.49 -7.70 9.62
C TRP A 302 -7.62 -6.45 9.56
N ILE A 303 -8.10 -5.38 8.92
CA ILE A 303 -7.53 -4.04 8.99
C ILE A 303 -7.53 -3.54 10.45
N SER A 304 -8.64 -3.70 11.18
CA SER A 304 -8.72 -3.30 12.59
C SER A 304 -7.71 -4.05 13.47
N LYS A 305 -7.55 -5.36 13.24
CA LYS A 305 -6.55 -6.21 13.92
C LYS A 305 -5.11 -5.83 13.53
N PHE A 306 -4.88 -5.47 12.28
CA PHE A 306 -3.59 -4.94 11.81
C PHE A 306 -3.25 -3.61 12.49
N TRP A 307 -4.21 -2.69 12.57
CA TRP A 307 -4.01 -1.39 13.19
C TRP A 307 -3.63 -1.51 14.67
N LEU A 308 -4.17 -2.48 15.42
CA LEU A 308 -3.71 -2.77 16.78
C LEU A 308 -2.21 -3.10 16.87
N ILE A 309 -1.70 -3.86 15.90
CA ILE A 309 -0.27 -4.18 15.83
C ILE A 309 0.50 -2.90 15.52
N THR A 310 0.15 -2.17 14.45
CA THR A 310 0.87 -0.94 14.09
C THR A 310 0.82 0.14 15.18
N HIS A 311 -0.27 0.24 15.94
CA HIS A 311 -0.39 1.15 17.08
C HIS A 311 0.59 0.76 18.18
N LYS A 312 0.78 -0.54 18.43
CA LYS A 312 1.81 -1.03 19.34
C LYS A 312 3.24 -0.74 18.84
N VAL A 313 3.47 -0.75 17.52
CA VAL A 313 4.78 -0.48 16.91
C VAL A 313 5.09 1.02 16.90
N PHE A 314 4.20 1.82 16.32
CA PHE A 314 4.40 3.21 15.94
C PHE A 314 3.56 4.19 16.76
N GLY A 315 2.86 3.73 17.81
CA GLY A 315 1.97 4.56 18.63
C GLY A 315 2.65 5.78 19.24
N GLU A 316 3.92 5.66 19.65
CA GLU A 316 4.74 6.78 20.15
C GLU A 316 5.49 7.54 19.03
N GLY A 317 5.18 7.24 17.76
CA GLY A 317 5.81 7.80 16.57
C GLY A 317 7.01 6.99 16.06
N PHE A 318 7.31 7.15 14.77
CA PHE A 318 8.38 6.40 14.09
C PHE A 318 9.76 6.63 14.72
N ASN A 319 10.08 7.86 15.10
CA ASN A 319 11.37 8.20 15.71
C ASN A 319 11.54 7.59 17.11
N SER A 320 10.44 7.42 17.85
CA SER A 320 10.48 6.71 19.12
C SER A 320 10.82 5.24 18.89
N PHE A 321 10.17 4.62 17.90
CA PHE A 321 10.41 3.24 17.50
C PHE A 321 11.84 3.03 16.97
N SER A 322 12.38 3.92 16.13
CA SER A 322 13.70 3.77 15.51
C SER A 322 14.86 3.75 16.52
N ARG A 323 14.63 4.27 17.73
CA ARG A 323 15.60 4.25 18.86
C ARG A 323 15.54 2.95 19.67
N LEU A 324 14.56 2.08 19.44
CA LEU A 324 14.41 0.80 20.14
C LEU A 324 15.39 -0.26 19.61
N PRO A 325 15.76 -1.27 20.43
CA PRO A 325 16.67 -2.31 20.00
C PRO A 325 16.05 -3.18 18.90
N MET A 326 16.89 -3.73 18.03
CA MET A 326 16.49 -4.63 16.94
C MET A 326 15.67 -5.85 17.41
N SER A 327 15.83 -6.30 18.66
CA SER A 327 15.01 -7.37 19.25
C SER A 327 13.53 -6.97 19.35
N HIS A 328 13.24 -5.69 19.56
CA HIS A 328 11.89 -5.16 19.55
C HIS A 328 11.30 -5.20 18.13
N ALA A 329 12.06 -4.79 17.12
CA ALA A 329 11.66 -4.90 15.72
C ALA A 329 11.33 -6.35 15.32
N HIS A 330 12.13 -7.33 15.75
CA HIS A 330 11.83 -8.76 15.54
C HIS A 330 10.50 -9.18 16.19
N GLN A 331 10.23 -8.74 17.42
CA GLN A 331 8.98 -9.07 18.10
C GLN A 331 7.78 -8.48 17.35
N MET A 332 7.89 -7.25 16.87
CA MET A 332 6.83 -6.59 16.12
C MET A 332 6.62 -7.24 14.75
N TYR A 333 7.70 -7.59 14.06
CA TYR A 333 7.65 -8.36 12.82
C TYR A 333 6.98 -9.73 13.02
N GLN A 334 7.27 -10.44 14.12
CA GLN A 334 6.61 -11.70 14.41
C GLN A 334 5.09 -11.55 14.59
N LEU A 335 4.63 -10.47 15.24
CA LEU A 335 3.18 -10.21 15.37
C LEU A 335 2.51 -10.02 13.99
N LEU A 336 3.20 -9.36 13.06
CA LEU A 336 2.71 -9.20 11.68
C LEU A 336 2.68 -10.54 10.94
N LEU A 337 3.70 -11.38 11.11
CA LEU A 337 3.72 -12.73 10.54
C LEU A 337 2.59 -13.61 11.09
N ASP A 338 2.35 -13.56 12.40
CA ASP A 338 1.27 -14.31 13.04
C ASP A 338 -0.11 -13.81 12.56
N TRP A 339 -0.26 -12.49 12.39
CA TRP A 339 -1.44 -11.89 11.76
C TRP A 339 -1.65 -12.40 10.33
N ALA A 340 -0.59 -12.43 9.51
CA ALA A 340 -0.67 -12.90 8.13
C ALA A 340 -1.02 -14.40 8.03
N ALA A 341 -0.50 -15.21 8.95
CA ALA A 341 -0.82 -16.64 9.02
C ALA A 341 -2.30 -16.90 9.38
N ALA A 342 -2.91 -15.99 10.12
CA ALA A 342 -4.29 -16.11 10.58
C ALA A 342 -5.35 -15.63 9.57
N LEU A 343 -4.94 -15.02 8.45
CA LEU A 343 -5.86 -14.48 7.45
C LEU A 343 -6.76 -15.56 6.83
N PRO A 344 -8.10 -15.37 6.81
CA PRO A 344 -9.03 -16.24 6.10
C PRO A 344 -8.91 -16.05 4.59
N ASP A 345 -9.43 -17.02 3.83
CA ASP A 345 -9.31 -17.05 2.37
C ASP A 345 -9.84 -15.79 1.68
N GLU A 346 -10.89 -15.17 2.23
CA GLU A 346 -11.53 -13.96 1.69
C GLU A 346 -10.62 -12.72 1.63
N VAL A 347 -9.64 -12.63 2.54
CA VAL A 347 -8.70 -11.50 2.63
C VAL A 347 -7.28 -11.88 2.19
N LYS A 348 -7.13 -13.08 1.62
CA LYS A 348 -5.88 -13.48 0.98
C LYS A 348 -5.73 -12.77 -0.35
N ARG A 349 -4.48 -12.44 -0.67
CA ARG A 349 -4.12 -11.95 -1.98
C ARG A 349 -4.37 -13.06 -3.01
N SER A 350 -5.17 -12.77 -4.03
CA SER A 350 -5.44 -13.65 -5.16
C SER A 350 -5.71 -12.84 -6.44
N ASP A 351 -5.80 -13.52 -7.57
CA ASP A 351 -6.12 -12.87 -8.85
C ASP A 351 -7.54 -12.32 -8.90
N ASP A 352 -8.43 -12.80 -8.03
CA ASP A 352 -9.82 -12.36 -7.93
C ASP A 352 -10.11 -11.51 -6.68
N CYS A 353 -9.10 -11.26 -5.82
CA CYS A 353 -9.32 -10.49 -4.60
C CYS A 353 -9.73 -9.03 -4.93
N PRO A 354 -10.63 -8.43 -4.14
CA PRO A 354 -11.08 -7.06 -4.37
C PRO A 354 -9.96 -6.04 -4.06
N HIS A 355 -10.10 -4.82 -4.57
CA HIS A 355 -9.07 -3.77 -4.49
C HIS A 355 -8.66 -3.46 -3.04
N HIS A 356 -9.60 -3.47 -2.09
CA HIS A 356 -9.33 -3.19 -0.67
C HIS A 356 -8.45 -4.26 -0.01
N VAL A 357 -8.46 -5.51 -0.50
CA VAL A 357 -7.52 -6.54 -0.03
C VAL A 357 -6.10 -6.18 -0.47
N LEU A 358 -5.90 -5.74 -1.72
CA LEU A 358 -4.59 -5.27 -2.17
C LEU A 358 -4.10 -4.05 -1.37
N VAL A 359 -4.99 -3.11 -1.03
CA VAL A 359 -4.66 -1.96 -0.16
C VAL A 359 -4.16 -2.41 1.20
N LEU A 360 -4.85 -3.36 1.85
CA LEU A 360 -4.41 -3.94 3.12
C LEU A 360 -3.01 -4.57 3.01
N HIS A 361 -2.73 -5.36 1.96
CA HIS A 361 -1.41 -5.96 1.76
C HIS A 361 -0.33 -4.92 1.43
N ILE A 362 -0.66 -3.83 0.72
CA ILE A 362 0.26 -2.71 0.48
C ILE A 362 0.66 -2.07 1.82
N TRP A 363 -0.30 -1.80 2.70
CA TRP A 363 -0.04 -1.26 4.03
C TRP A 363 0.77 -2.22 4.89
N TYR A 364 0.46 -3.51 4.83
CA TYR A 364 1.20 -4.55 5.54
C TYR A 364 2.68 -4.56 5.18
N HIS A 365 3.02 -4.61 3.88
CA HIS A 365 4.43 -4.60 3.47
C HIS A 365 5.11 -3.25 3.69
N THR A 366 4.39 -2.14 3.56
CA THR A 366 4.90 -0.80 3.91
C THR A 366 5.30 -0.75 5.39
N ALA A 367 4.46 -1.28 6.29
CA ALA A 367 4.76 -1.34 7.72
C ALA A 367 5.98 -2.23 8.02
N ILE A 368 6.13 -3.38 7.34
CA ILE A 368 7.32 -4.23 7.51
C ILE A 368 8.59 -3.53 7.05
N ILE A 369 8.53 -2.86 5.89
CA ILE A 369 9.65 -2.08 5.37
C ILE A 369 10.06 -1.02 6.39
N ASP A 370 9.11 -0.29 6.96
CA ASP A 370 9.36 0.74 7.97
C ASP A 370 9.84 0.19 9.32
N ILE A 371 9.39 -1.00 9.73
CA ILE A 371 9.93 -1.70 10.91
C ILE A 371 11.43 -1.98 10.76
N TRP A 372 11.85 -2.40 9.56
CA TRP A 372 13.25 -2.78 9.33
C TRP A 372 14.15 -1.63 8.91
N ARG A 373 13.59 -0.56 8.32
CA ARG A 373 14.32 0.59 7.77
C ARG A 373 15.41 1.15 8.71
N PRO A 374 15.16 1.40 10.02
CA PRO A 374 16.18 1.94 10.93
C PRO A 374 17.41 1.02 11.12
N PHE A 375 17.28 -0.27 10.81
CA PHE A 375 18.28 -1.30 11.09
C PHE A 375 19.08 -1.74 9.86
N LEU A 376 18.85 -1.12 8.70
CA LEU A 376 19.53 -1.47 7.45
C LEU A 376 20.97 -0.93 7.38
N GLU A 377 21.23 0.24 8.00
CA GLU A 377 22.54 0.94 7.88
C GLU A 377 23.18 1.36 9.21
N SER A 378 22.49 1.23 10.34
CA SER A 378 23.03 1.60 11.65
C SER A 378 23.55 0.38 12.40
N TYR A 379 24.76 -0.09 12.10
CA TYR A 379 25.71 -0.67 13.07
C TYR A 379 27.06 -0.90 12.38
N GLN A 380 27.96 0.09 12.51
CA GLN A 380 29.39 -0.12 12.28
C GLN A 380 29.88 -1.27 13.16
N ASP A 381 30.53 -2.25 12.52
CA ASP A 381 31.52 -3.16 13.10
C ASP A 381 31.15 -3.91 14.40
N ALA A 382 30.41 -5.03 14.26
CA ALA A 382 30.59 -6.24 15.10
C ALA A 382 29.64 -7.41 14.76
N TYR A 383 28.50 -7.19 14.08
CA TYR A 383 27.40 -8.18 13.97
C TYR A 383 26.84 -8.41 12.55
N ALA A 384 27.71 -8.56 11.55
CA ALA A 384 27.32 -8.80 10.15
C ALA A 384 26.33 -9.96 9.91
N SER A 385 26.25 -10.96 10.81
CA SER A 385 25.31 -12.08 10.67
C SER A 385 23.89 -11.81 11.18
N ARG A 386 23.64 -10.73 11.95
CA ARG A 386 22.30 -10.35 12.43
C ARG A 386 21.58 -9.41 11.45
N ASN A 387 22.34 -8.60 10.70
CA ASN A 387 21.78 -7.72 9.67
C ASN A 387 21.20 -8.49 8.46
N SER A 388 21.63 -9.74 8.25
CA SER A 388 21.15 -10.56 7.13
C SER A 388 19.65 -10.87 7.22
N SER A 389 19.11 -11.09 8.42
CA SER A 389 17.68 -11.39 8.58
C SER A 389 16.81 -10.16 8.35
N ALA A 390 17.23 -8.98 8.82
CA ALA A 390 16.53 -7.72 8.57
C ALA A 390 16.55 -7.37 7.08
N ASN A 391 17.73 -7.43 6.46
CA ASN A 391 17.88 -7.17 5.02
C ASN A 391 17.03 -8.13 4.19
N ALA A 392 17.00 -9.43 4.54
CA ALA A 392 16.21 -10.41 3.80
C ALA A 392 14.70 -10.20 3.99
N ALA A 393 14.21 -9.92 5.20
CA ALA A 393 12.78 -9.67 5.46
C ALA A 393 12.30 -8.35 4.81
N HIS A 394 13.13 -7.32 4.87
CA HIS A 394 12.92 -6.05 4.18
C HIS A 394 12.89 -6.26 2.66
N THR A 395 13.91 -6.89 2.09
CA THR A 395 14.00 -7.17 0.63
C THR A 395 12.79 -7.99 0.15
N ALA A 396 12.41 -9.04 0.88
CA ALA A 396 11.23 -9.84 0.55
C ALA A 396 9.96 -8.98 0.51
N SER A 397 9.79 -8.07 1.48
CA SER A 397 8.64 -7.16 1.50
C SER A 397 8.67 -6.12 0.39
N VAL A 398 9.85 -5.61 0.01
CA VAL A 398 9.99 -4.72 -1.15
C VAL A 398 9.57 -5.43 -2.44
N GLN A 399 9.95 -6.70 -2.63
CA GLN A 399 9.53 -7.49 -3.80
C GLN A 399 8.02 -7.74 -3.82
N GLN A 400 7.42 -8.03 -2.66
CA GLN A 400 5.96 -8.14 -2.56
C GLN A 400 5.25 -6.82 -2.88
N LEU A 401 5.76 -5.70 -2.35
CA LEU A 401 5.22 -4.36 -2.60
C LEU A 401 5.28 -3.98 -4.09
N LYS A 402 6.40 -4.25 -4.77
CA LYS A 402 6.56 -4.10 -6.22
C LYS A 402 5.43 -4.81 -6.97
N ARG A 403 5.21 -6.10 -6.70
CA ARG A 403 4.12 -6.88 -7.34
C ARG A 403 2.74 -6.35 -6.98
N LEU A 404 2.51 -5.93 -5.73
CA LEU A 404 1.20 -5.42 -5.27
C LEU A 404 0.81 -4.13 -5.99
N LEU A 405 1.74 -3.17 -6.07
CA LEU A 405 1.50 -1.90 -6.76
C LEU A 405 1.27 -2.11 -8.25
N TYR A 406 2.05 -2.99 -8.88
CA TYR A 406 1.81 -3.37 -10.27
C TYR A 406 0.40 -3.93 -10.49
N VAL A 407 0.04 -4.98 -9.75
CA VAL A 407 -1.27 -5.65 -9.87
C VAL A 407 -2.42 -4.69 -9.59
N TYR A 408 -2.29 -3.82 -8.59
CA TYR A 408 -3.30 -2.82 -8.27
C TYR A 408 -3.47 -1.86 -9.45
N ARG A 409 -2.38 -1.31 -10.00
CA ARG A 409 -2.45 -0.38 -11.12
C ARG A 409 -3.08 -1.02 -12.36
N THR A 410 -2.70 -2.25 -12.69
CA THR A 410 -3.26 -3.00 -13.82
C THR A 410 -4.76 -3.25 -13.68
N ARG A 411 -5.23 -3.61 -12.49
CA ARG A 411 -6.62 -4.09 -12.30
C ARG A 411 -7.60 -3.00 -11.88
N PHE A 412 -7.13 -2.01 -11.13
CA PHE A 412 -8.01 -1.17 -10.32
C PHE A 412 -7.77 0.33 -10.43
N GLU A 413 -6.66 0.82 -11.00
CA GLU A 413 -6.38 2.27 -11.03
C GLU A 413 -7.49 3.08 -11.71
N SER A 414 -8.08 2.55 -12.79
CA SER A 414 -9.14 3.24 -13.54
C SER A 414 -10.54 3.12 -12.92
N THR A 415 -10.79 2.07 -12.13
CA THR A 415 -12.14 1.74 -11.61
C THR A 415 -12.30 2.03 -10.12
N HIS A 416 -11.21 1.92 -9.35
CA HIS A 416 -11.20 2.01 -7.90
C HIS A 416 -10.08 2.93 -7.39
N MET A 417 -9.91 4.07 -8.05
CA MET A 417 -8.88 5.04 -7.75
C MET A 417 -8.97 5.54 -6.30
N THR A 418 -7.94 5.29 -5.48
CA THR A 418 -7.91 5.68 -4.07
C THR A 418 -6.56 6.26 -3.66
N MET A 419 -6.55 7.16 -2.68
CA MET A 419 -5.31 7.72 -2.13
C MET A 419 -4.57 6.72 -1.21
N PHE A 420 -5.22 5.63 -0.80
CA PHE A 420 -4.65 4.69 0.17
C PHE A 420 -3.46 3.88 -0.31
N ILE A 421 -3.22 3.85 -1.62
CA ILE A 421 -2.02 3.24 -2.21
C ILE A 421 -0.79 4.15 -2.17
N THR A 422 -0.97 5.45 -1.90
CA THR A 422 0.10 6.46 -1.89
C THR A 422 1.30 6.10 -1.00
N PRO A 423 1.11 5.57 0.23
CA PRO A 423 2.23 5.15 1.07
C PRO A 423 3.09 4.07 0.41
N GLY A 424 2.48 3.17 -0.38
CA GLY A 424 3.20 2.14 -1.13
C GLY A 424 4.09 2.73 -2.22
N PHE A 425 3.57 3.65 -3.03
CA PHE A 425 4.37 4.35 -4.05
C PHE A 425 5.52 5.15 -3.43
N LEU A 426 5.24 5.90 -2.38
CA LEU A 426 6.25 6.69 -1.68
C LEU A 426 7.36 5.81 -1.10
N THR A 427 6.98 4.70 -0.47
CA THR A 427 7.91 3.73 0.11
C THR A 427 8.79 3.12 -0.98
N LEU A 428 8.19 2.66 -2.08
CA LEU A 428 8.94 2.04 -3.17
C LEU A 428 9.91 3.01 -3.84
N ILE A 429 9.55 4.28 -4.02
CA ILE A 429 10.47 5.28 -4.58
C ILE A 429 11.64 5.57 -3.63
N ASN A 430 11.39 5.63 -2.32
CA ASN A 430 12.49 5.75 -1.34
C ASN A 430 13.42 4.53 -1.41
N GLU A 431 12.90 3.30 -1.59
CA GLU A 431 13.74 2.12 -1.81
C GLU A 431 14.55 2.18 -3.11
N VAL A 432 13.97 2.71 -4.17
CA VAL A 432 14.70 2.98 -5.42
C VAL A 432 15.83 3.98 -5.20
N PHE A 433 15.60 5.03 -4.41
CA PHE A 433 16.63 6.00 -4.05
C PHE A 433 17.75 5.42 -3.17
N ARG A 434 17.47 4.40 -2.35
CA ARG A 434 18.48 3.66 -1.58
C ARG A 434 19.36 2.77 -2.47
N ASN A 435 18.81 2.24 -3.55
CA ASN A 435 19.54 1.38 -4.49
C ASN A 435 19.26 1.75 -5.96
N PRO A 436 19.75 2.92 -6.43
CA PRO A 436 19.46 3.43 -7.77
C PRO A 436 20.15 2.65 -8.90
N GLU A 437 21.11 1.77 -8.55
CA GLU A 437 21.86 0.92 -9.48
C GLU A 437 21.16 -0.42 -9.77
N ALA A 438 20.05 -0.73 -9.08
CA ALA A 438 19.30 -1.93 -9.41
C ALA A 438 18.79 -1.83 -10.86
N SER A 439 18.93 -2.91 -11.62
CA SER A 439 18.55 -2.95 -13.04
C SER A 439 17.07 -2.65 -13.31
N ASP A 440 16.21 -2.78 -12.29
CA ASP A 440 14.78 -2.49 -12.36
C ASP A 440 14.38 -1.16 -11.68
N ALA A 441 15.35 -0.40 -11.15
CA ALA A 441 15.10 0.79 -10.33
C ALA A 441 14.30 1.86 -11.08
N GLN A 442 14.68 2.16 -12.32
CA GLN A 442 14.00 3.15 -13.16
C GLN A 442 12.56 2.76 -13.47
N PHE A 443 12.32 1.49 -13.77
CA PHE A 443 10.97 0.98 -14.02
C PHE A 443 10.06 1.24 -12.82
N TRP A 444 10.51 0.86 -11.62
CA TRP A 444 9.72 1.03 -10.41
C TRP A 444 9.56 2.50 -10.00
N PHE A 445 10.56 3.34 -10.30
CA PHE A 445 10.43 4.80 -10.17
C PHE A 445 9.33 5.33 -11.08
N ILE A 446 9.38 5.02 -12.38
CA ILE A 446 8.41 5.50 -13.37
C ILE A 446 6.99 5.03 -13.01
N LEU A 447 6.83 3.73 -12.73
CA LEU A 447 5.54 3.15 -12.33
C LEU A 447 4.98 3.86 -11.10
N SER A 448 5.79 4.08 -10.08
CA SER A 448 5.32 4.66 -8.82
C SER A 448 5.05 6.16 -8.94
N ALA A 449 5.92 6.91 -9.62
CA ALA A 449 5.77 8.35 -9.80
C ALA A 449 4.53 8.68 -10.66
N ARG A 450 4.25 7.87 -11.70
CA ARG A 450 3.00 7.96 -12.48
C ARG A 450 1.77 7.65 -11.63
N GLY A 451 1.84 6.64 -10.77
CA GLY A 451 0.78 6.35 -9.80
C GLY A 451 0.50 7.53 -8.87
N CYS A 452 1.54 8.20 -8.35
CA CYS A 452 1.38 9.42 -7.57
C CYS A 452 0.74 10.56 -8.39
N LEU A 453 1.16 10.78 -9.64
CA LEU A 453 0.58 11.80 -10.53
C LEU A 453 -0.90 11.53 -10.83
N SER A 454 -1.27 10.26 -11.04
CA SER A 454 -2.66 9.82 -11.24
C SER A 454 -3.54 10.21 -10.05
N ILE A 455 -3.07 9.94 -8.82
CA ILE A 455 -3.78 10.32 -7.58
C ILE A 455 -3.84 11.85 -7.41
N ALA A 456 -2.74 12.54 -7.67
CA ALA A 456 -2.63 13.99 -7.53
C ALA A 456 -3.61 14.77 -8.43
N SER A 457 -4.10 14.15 -9.50
CA SER A 457 -5.05 14.77 -10.42
C SER A 457 -6.39 15.12 -9.74
N TRP A 458 -6.87 14.27 -8.83
CA TRP A 458 -8.14 14.44 -8.10
C TRP A 458 -7.91 14.73 -6.61
N CYS A 459 -6.86 14.19 -5.99
CA CYS A 459 -6.51 14.49 -4.60
C CYS A 459 -5.46 15.60 -4.53
N LYS A 460 -5.93 16.86 -4.52
CA LYS A 460 -5.06 18.06 -4.60
C LYS A 460 -3.98 18.11 -3.51
N GLY A 461 -4.22 17.50 -2.35
CA GLY A 461 -3.28 17.50 -1.22
C GLY A 461 -2.03 16.68 -1.45
N LEU A 462 -2.07 15.75 -2.40
CA LEU A 462 -0.95 14.85 -2.69
C LEU A 462 -0.13 15.32 -3.90
N ARG A 463 -0.45 16.47 -4.50
CA ARG A 463 0.27 17.03 -5.65
C ARG A 463 1.75 17.24 -5.37
N GLY A 464 2.08 17.78 -4.20
CA GLY A 464 3.45 18.06 -3.78
C GLY A 464 4.32 16.82 -3.58
N ILE A 465 3.74 15.61 -3.53
CA ILE A 465 4.52 14.37 -3.35
C ILE A 465 5.52 14.21 -4.50
N THR A 466 5.05 14.40 -5.72
CA THR A 466 5.89 14.23 -6.92
C THR A 466 6.99 15.29 -7.00
N GLU A 467 6.70 16.53 -6.64
CA GLU A 467 7.72 17.59 -6.52
C GLU A 467 8.78 17.23 -5.46
N GLY A 468 8.33 16.80 -4.27
CA GLY A 468 9.24 16.42 -3.19
C GLY A 468 10.13 15.24 -3.55
N LEU A 469 9.56 14.22 -4.20
CA LEU A 469 10.31 13.06 -4.71
C LEU A 469 11.34 13.47 -5.77
N MET A 470 10.99 14.40 -6.65
CA MET A 470 11.93 14.90 -7.65
C MET A 470 13.09 15.66 -7.00
N THR A 471 12.80 16.48 -6.00
CA THR A 471 13.81 17.17 -5.19
C THR A 471 14.78 16.17 -4.56
N ILE A 472 14.27 15.11 -3.92
CA ILE A 472 15.12 14.08 -3.30
C ILE A 472 16.03 13.41 -4.33
N GLY A 473 15.49 13.01 -5.49
CA GLY A 473 16.26 12.35 -6.54
C GLY A 473 17.38 13.21 -7.14
N TRP A 474 17.28 14.54 -7.05
CA TRP A 474 18.39 15.45 -7.38
C TRP A 474 19.39 15.61 -6.25
N GLN A 475 18.89 15.76 -5.02
CA GLN A 475 19.71 15.97 -3.83
C GLN A 475 20.60 14.76 -3.53
N ASN A 476 20.08 13.55 -3.69
CA ASN A 476 20.83 12.30 -3.51
C ASN A 476 21.67 11.91 -4.75
N GLY A 477 21.58 12.69 -5.84
CA GLY A 477 22.33 12.47 -7.08
C GLY A 477 21.79 11.37 -8.00
N THR A 478 20.70 10.67 -7.67
CA THR A 478 20.13 9.62 -8.53
C THR A 478 19.89 10.10 -9.96
N PHE A 479 19.30 11.27 -10.14
CA PHE A 479 19.03 11.81 -11.49
C PHE A 479 20.25 12.33 -12.25
N LYS A 480 21.43 12.31 -11.64
CA LYS A 480 22.70 12.65 -12.32
C LYS A 480 23.46 11.41 -12.79
N ARG A 481 23.00 10.21 -12.43
CA ARG A 481 23.63 8.95 -12.80
C ARG A 481 23.36 8.61 -14.27
N HIS A 482 24.24 7.77 -14.83
CA HIS A 482 24.04 7.22 -16.16
C HIS A 482 22.72 6.43 -16.25
N GLY A 483 22.06 6.45 -17.40
CA GLY A 483 20.72 5.91 -17.63
C GLY A 483 19.56 6.73 -16.99
N TRP A 484 19.81 7.47 -15.91
CA TRP A 484 18.80 8.33 -15.26
C TRP A 484 18.79 9.76 -15.84
N ALA A 485 19.98 10.30 -16.10
CA ALA A 485 20.14 11.57 -16.80
C ALA A 485 19.66 11.42 -18.26
N GLU A 486 19.00 12.46 -18.79
CA GLU A 486 18.50 12.50 -20.18
C GLU A 486 17.44 11.42 -20.53
N ASN A 487 16.94 10.68 -19.53
CA ASN A 487 15.86 9.72 -19.73
C ASN A 487 14.53 10.43 -20.07
N SER A 488 13.99 10.16 -21.25
CA SER A 488 12.78 10.82 -21.78
C SER A 488 11.54 10.57 -20.93
N MET A 489 11.38 9.37 -20.35
CA MET A 489 10.22 9.03 -19.50
C MET A 489 10.28 9.77 -18.15
N ILE A 490 11.47 9.88 -17.56
CA ILE A 490 11.68 10.64 -16.32
C ILE A 490 11.46 12.14 -16.58
N GLU A 491 11.90 12.66 -17.73
CA GLU A 491 11.66 14.05 -18.10
C GLU A 491 10.19 14.35 -18.39
N ASP A 492 9.43 13.39 -18.93
CA ASP A 492 7.97 13.51 -19.07
C ASP A 492 7.28 13.53 -17.69
N ILE A 493 7.72 12.71 -16.73
CA ILE A 493 7.18 12.77 -15.35
C ILE A 493 7.46 14.14 -14.72
N ARG A 494 8.66 14.70 -14.91
CA ARG A 494 8.98 16.06 -14.46
C ARG A 494 8.10 17.12 -15.09
N SER A 495 7.85 16.99 -16.39
CA SER A 495 7.00 17.91 -17.14
C SER A 495 5.54 17.83 -16.67
N ALA A 496 5.02 16.61 -16.46
CA ALA A 496 3.70 16.37 -15.88
C ALA A 496 3.60 16.91 -14.45
N THR A 497 4.64 16.73 -13.64
CA THR A 497 4.75 17.30 -12.28
C THR A 497 4.62 18.82 -12.34
N ARG A 498 5.39 19.51 -13.21
CA ARG A 498 5.30 20.96 -13.41
C ARG A 498 3.90 21.42 -13.84
N ALA A 499 3.25 20.69 -14.74
CA ALA A 499 1.93 21.04 -15.25
C ALA A 499 0.81 20.96 -14.19
N LEU A 500 0.99 20.16 -13.13
CA LEU A 500 0.03 20.07 -12.02
C LEU A 500 0.09 21.26 -11.04
N VAL A 501 1.17 22.04 -11.06
CA VAL A 501 1.54 23.05 -10.05
C VAL A 501 0.94 24.43 -10.31
N GLN A 502 0.36 24.66 -11.49
CA GLN A 502 -0.12 25.99 -11.92
C GLN A 502 -1.24 26.60 -11.04
N ASP A 503 -1.73 25.93 -10.00
CA ASP A 503 -2.96 26.29 -9.28
C ASP A 503 -2.90 26.10 -7.74
N GLY A 504 -1.89 26.67 -7.08
CA GLY A 504 -1.97 26.99 -5.63
C GLY A 504 -0.77 26.62 -4.76
N ALA A 505 -0.69 27.27 -3.59
CA ALA A 505 0.26 26.93 -2.53
C ALA A 505 -0.20 25.68 -1.77
N TYR A 506 0.70 24.72 -1.58
CA TYR A 506 0.46 23.54 -0.75
C TYR A 506 0.71 23.88 0.71
N SER A 507 -0.14 23.38 1.61
CA SER A 507 0.07 23.50 3.04
C SER A 507 0.00 22.10 3.64
N SER A 508 1.14 21.39 3.64
CA SER A 508 1.22 20.00 4.05
C SER A 508 2.47 19.63 4.82
N LEU A 509 2.27 18.75 5.81
CA LEU A 509 3.31 18.20 6.67
C LEU A 509 3.58 16.73 6.36
N TYR A 510 3.12 16.23 5.21
CA TYR A 510 3.30 14.83 4.83
C TYR A 510 4.81 14.57 4.58
N PRO A 511 5.43 13.58 5.25
CA PRO A 511 6.85 13.28 5.05
C PRO A 511 7.06 12.58 3.71
N ILE A 512 8.05 13.03 2.94
CA ILE A 512 8.43 12.45 1.63
C ILE A 512 9.76 11.72 1.73
N SER A 513 10.72 12.30 2.46
CA SER A 513 11.99 11.62 2.75
C SER A 513 11.81 10.66 3.91
N LEU A 514 11.88 9.34 3.64
CA LEU A 514 11.64 8.30 4.64
C LEU A 514 12.92 7.80 5.31
N ASP A 515 14.10 8.09 4.75
CA ASP A 515 15.40 7.67 5.28
C ASP A 515 16.05 8.71 6.21
N SER A 516 15.52 9.94 6.23
CA SER A 516 16.00 10.96 7.14
C SER A 516 15.53 10.68 8.57
N VAL A 517 16.47 10.77 9.51
CA VAL A 517 16.19 10.71 10.97
C VAL A 517 15.85 12.11 11.51
N SER A 518 15.81 13.14 10.64
CA SER A 518 15.44 14.50 11.03
C SER A 518 13.99 14.54 11.50
N GLU A 519 13.76 15.15 12.66
CA GLU A 519 12.39 15.47 13.12
C GLU A 519 11.91 16.81 12.51
N ASP A 520 12.79 17.51 11.77
CA ASP A 520 12.47 18.77 11.14
C ASP A 520 11.72 18.55 9.82
N MET A 521 10.45 18.95 9.80
CA MET A 521 9.62 18.93 8.60
C MET A 521 10.14 19.87 7.50
N GLY A 522 11.06 20.78 7.81
CA GLY A 522 11.80 21.56 6.83
C GLY A 522 12.73 20.74 5.94
N ASP A 523 13.20 19.58 6.42
CA ASP A 523 14.11 18.70 5.67
C ASP A 523 13.39 17.56 4.94
N ILE A 524 12.29 17.07 5.52
CA ILE A 524 11.64 15.83 5.06
C ILE A 524 10.23 16.04 4.52
N GLY A 525 9.61 17.18 4.83
CA GLY A 525 8.21 17.45 4.58
C GLY A 525 7.94 17.85 3.13
N MET A 526 6.75 17.50 2.66
CA MET A 526 6.31 17.73 1.28
C MET A 526 6.39 19.19 0.87
N GLU A 527 5.90 20.12 1.70
CA GLU A 527 5.90 21.56 1.38
C GLU A 527 7.32 22.12 1.19
N ALA A 528 8.26 21.74 2.06
CA ALA A 528 9.64 22.23 1.97
C ALA A 528 10.35 21.68 0.73
N LEU A 529 10.23 20.37 0.48
CA LEU A 529 10.83 19.72 -0.68
C LEU A 529 10.17 20.16 -2.00
N ALA A 530 8.87 20.44 -1.99
CA ALA A 530 8.16 21.01 -3.15
C ALA A 530 8.58 22.46 -3.42
N GLY A 531 8.79 23.29 -2.39
CA GLY A 531 9.33 24.65 -2.57
C GLY A 531 10.72 24.63 -3.22
N GLU A 532 11.54 23.64 -2.85
CA GLU A 532 12.88 23.44 -3.39
C GLU A 532 12.88 22.91 -4.84
N PHE A 533 11.83 22.19 -5.25
CA PHE A 533 11.68 21.65 -6.60
C PHE A 533 11.75 22.75 -7.66
N GLN A 534 11.10 23.89 -7.43
CA GLN A 534 11.12 25.03 -8.35
C GLN A 534 12.54 25.59 -8.52
N ARG A 535 13.28 25.69 -7.41
CA ARG A 535 14.67 26.17 -7.39
C ARG A 535 15.59 25.22 -8.16
N LEU A 536 15.49 23.92 -7.91
CA LEU A 536 16.30 22.90 -8.57
C LEU A 536 15.97 22.77 -10.06
N THR A 537 14.70 22.88 -10.43
CA THR A 537 14.27 22.89 -11.83
C THR A 537 14.95 24.03 -12.59
N ALA A 538 14.89 25.27 -12.07
CA ALA A 538 15.53 26.43 -12.70
C ALA A 538 17.08 26.32 -12.80
N GLN A 539 17.71 25.53 -11.92
CA GLN A 539 19.16 25.33 -11.92
C GLN A 539 19.64 24.23 -12.87
N ASN A 540 18.81 23.20 -13.06
CA ASN A 540 19.13 22.06 -13.91
C ASN A 540 18.50 22.18 -15.30
N GLU A 541 17.71 23.24 -15.58
CA GLU A 541 17.27 23.56 -16.93
C GLU A 541 18.47 23.91 -17.84
N PRO A 542 18.56 23.32 -19.03
CA PRO A 542 19.61 23.63 -19.98
C PRO A 542 19.49 25.11 -20.40
N ARG A 543 20.45 25.94 -19.98
CA ARG A 543 20.55 27.35 -20.43
C ARG A 543 20.73 27.38 -21.95
N GLY A 544 19.66 27.66 -22.71
CA GLY A 544 19.80 28.05 -24.11
C GLY A 544 18.77 27.53 -25.12
N GLN A 545 17.71 26.83 -24.72
CA GLN A 545 16.55 26.64 -25.60
C GLN A 545 15.34 27.30 -24.94
N GLU A 546 14.98 28.49 -25.44
CA GLU A 546 13.58 28.88 -25.44
C GLU A 546 12.84 27.79 -26.20
N VAL A 547 12.23 26.85 -25.47
CA VAL A 547 11.18 26.02 -26.03
C VAL A 547 10.01 26.98 -26.23
N GLU A 548 9.91 27.54 -27.44
CA GLU A 548 8.67 28.17 -27.90
C GLU A 548 7.53 27.22 -27.54
N MET A 549 6.57 27.68 -26.73
CA MET A 549 5.34 26.97 -26.41
C MET A 549 4.40 26.87 -27.63
N THR A 550 4.93 26.47 -28.78
CA THR A 550 4.20 26.25 -30.03
C THR A 550 4.53 24.87 -30.57
N GLY A 551 4.04 23.85 -29.87
CA GLY A 551 4.09 22.46 -30.31
C GLY A 551 3.40 21.60 -29.26
N GLU A 552 2.45 20.76 -29.68
CA GLU A 552 1.80 19.79 -28.79
C GLU A 552 2.86 19.06 -27.96
N GLN A 553 2.77 19.13 -26.62
CA GLN A 553 3.69 18.45 -25.71
C GLN A 553 3.83 16.98 -26.10
N GLN A 554 5.07 16.53 -26.36
CA GLN A 554 5.40 15.12 -26.61
C GLN A 554 5.27 14.33 -25.31
N ILE A 555 4.03 14.06 -24.92
CA ILE A 555 3.70 13.09 -23.87
C ILE A 555 4.08 11.70 -24.39
N TRP A 556 4.77 10.90 -23.57
CA TRP A 556 5.12 9.53 -23.94
C TRP A 556 3.84 8.72 -24.23
N LYS A 557 3.73 8.19 -25.45
CA LYS A 557 2.50 7.54 -25.98
C LYS A 557 2.46 6.03 -25.77
N GLY A 558 3.33 5.45 -24.96
CA GLY A 558 3.39 4.00 -24.76
C GLY A 558 4.36 3.24 -25.67
N ASP A 559 5.39 3.87 -26.24
CA ASP A 559 6.33 3.15 -27.14
C ASP A 559 7.26 2.22 -26.34
N GLN A 560 7.16 0.90 -26.58
CA GLN A 560 8.00 -0.13 -25.98
C GLN A 560 9.50 0.08 -26.21
N ARG A 561 9.89 0.74 -27.30
CA ARG A 561 11.31 0.99 -27.61
C ARG A 561 11.94 1.95 -26.60
N ASP A 562 11.20 2.96 -26.15
CA ASP A 562 11.69 3.94 -25.18
C ASP A 562 11.86 3.31 -23.80
N LEU A 563 10.97 2.37 -23.42
CA LEU A 563 11.13 1.59 -22.19
C LEU A 563 12.32 0.62 -22.30
N ASN A 564 12.45 -0.08 -23.43
CA ASN A 564 13.58 -0.98 -23.65
C ASN A 564 14.91 -0.22 -23.62
N LEU A 565 14.97 0.99 -24.21
CA LEU A 565 16.13 1.89 -24.16
C LEU A 565 16.43 2.32 -22.72
N THR A 566 15.40 2.80 -22.01
CA THR A 566 15.49 3.16 -20.58
C THR A 566 16.12 2.02 -19.77
N LEU A 567 15.62 0.80 -19.95
CA LEU A 567 16.10 -0.37 -19.21
C LEU A 567 17.48 -0.85 -19.66
N SER A 568 17.81 -0.75 -20.96
CA SER A 568 19.13 -1.14 -21.46
C SER A 568 20.22 -0.18 -21.01
N GLU A 569 19.97 1.13 -21.07
CA GLU A 569 20.89 2.18 -20.64
C GLU A 569 21.14 2.13 -19.12
N ALA A 570 20.18 1.62 -18.34
CA ALA A 570 20.36 1.37 -16.91
C ALA A 570 21.28 0.17 -16.59
N THR A 571 21.53 -0.70 -17.56
CA THR A 571 22.30 -1.96 -17.36
C THR A 571 23.70 -1.93 -17.97
N GLU A 572 24.05 -0.92 -18.76
CA GLU A 572 25.39 -0.75 -19.27
C GLU A 572 26.30 -0.23 -18.14
N GLU A 573 27.09 -1.14 -17.52
CA GLU A 573 28.17 -0.75 -16.62
C GLU A 573 29.18 0.12 -17.38
N GLU A 574 29.60 1.25 -16.80
CA GLU A 574 30.69 2.07 -17.33
C GLU A 574 31.94 1.18 -17.52
N GLU A 575 32.31 0.87 -18.77
CA GLU A 575 33.68 0.49 -19.08
C GLU A 575 34.56 1.73 -18.82
N TYR A 576 35.10 1.83 -17.60
CA TYR A 576 36.10 2.82 -17.25
C TYR A 576 37.31 2.67 -18.18
N ASN A 577 37.51 3.64 -19.08
CA ASN A 577 38.78 3.90 -19.76
C ASN A 577 39.59 4.94 -19.01
#